data_AF-A0AAU1L402-F1
#
_entry.id   AF-A0AAU1L402-F1
#
_cell.length_a   1.000
_cell.length_b   1.000
_cell.length_c   1.000
_cell.angle_alpha   90.00
_cell.angle_beta   90.00
_cell.angle_gamma   90.00
#
_symmetry.space_group_name_H-M   'P 1'
#
loop_
_entity.id
_entity.type
_entity.pdbx_description
1 polymer ?
#
loop_
_entity_poly.entity_id
_entity_poly.type
_entity_poly.pdbx_seq_one_letter_code
_entity_poly.pdbx_strand_id
1 'polypeptide(L)'
;MLDADIRVPAEAKAALTALAAAEGLSLRACLIRLAGTAGTAGMPPASAERACEALHAWNGYAPTTAEQRALDRELDRRLAAHEAQGSARAG
;
A
#
# COMPACT_ATOMS: atom_id res chain seq x y z
N MET A 1 1.27 16.86 9.66
CA MET A 1 1.69 15.44 9.64
C MET A 1 1.07 14.79 10.87
N LEU A 2 0.10 13.89 10.67
CA LEU A 2 -0.51 13.15 11.79
C LEU A 2 0.49 12.13 12.33
N ASP A 3 0.72 12.18 13.63
CA ASP A 3 1.41 11.12 14.34
C ASP A 3 0.45 9.97 14.56
N ALA A 4 0.89 8.76 14.23
CA ALA A 4 0.11 7.54 14.39
C ALA A 4 0.81 6.63 15.40
N ASP A 5 0.08 6.21 16.43
CA ASP A 5 0.55 5.18 17.35
C ASP A 5 0.36 3.80 16.71
N ILE A 6 1.48 3.10 16.49
CA ILE A 6 1.49 1.78 15.87
C ILE A 6 1.82 0.74 16.94
N ARG A 7 0.92 -0.23 17.12
CA ARG A 7 1.19 -1.40 17.95
C ARG A 7 2.06 -2.37 17.16
N VAL A 8 3.28 -2.60 17.66
CA VAL A 8 4.21 -3.58 17.11
C VAL A 8 4.64 -4.58 18.19
N PRO A 9 4.91 -5.85 17.83
CA PRO A 9 5.55 -6.81 18.73
C PRO A 9 6.89 -6.27 19.26
N ALA A 10 7.26 -6.66 20.47
CA ALA A 10 8.46 -6.14 21.13
C ALA A 10 9.74 -6.48 20.34
N GLU A 11 9.78 -7.66 19.75
CA GLU A 11 10.88 -8.15 18.90
C GLU A 11 11.03 -7.30 17.65
N ALA A 12 9.90 -6.96 17.01
CA ALA A 12 9.88 -6.08 15.84
C ALA A 12 10.35 -4.66 16.19
N LYS A 13 9.93 -4.13 17.35
CA LYS A 13 10.41 -2.83 17.84
C LYS A 13 11.92 -2.83 18.09
N ALA A 14 12.46 -3.90 18.68
CA ALA A 14 13.89 -4.04 18.93
C ALA A 14 14.68 -4.07 17.62
N ALA A 15 14.23 -4.85 16.63
CA ALA A 15 14.84 -4.92 15.30
C ALA A 15 14.84 -3.55 14.59
N LEU A 16 13.72 -2.82 14.63
CA LEU A 16 13.62 -1.48 14.03
C LEU A 16 14.52 -0.46 14.73
N THR A 17 14.69 -0.60 16.05
CA THR A 17 15.56 0.29 16.83
C THR A 17 17.03 0.02 16.50
N ALA A 18 17.41 -1.25 16.38
CA ALA A 18 18.75 -1.64 15.97
C ALA A 18 19.07 -1.16 14.55
N LEU A 19 18.10 -1.27 13.62
CA LEU A 19 18.24 -0.77 12.26
C LEU A 19 18.41 0.77 12.22
N ALA A 20 17.61 1.50 13.00
CA ALA A 20 17.72 2.94 13.09
C ALA A 20 19.09 3.36 13.67
N ALA A 21 19.57 2.68 14.70
CA ALA A 21 20.87 2.93 15.32
C ALA A 21 22.03 2.63 14.34
N ALA A 22 21.95 1.54 13.57
CA ALA A 22 22.95 1.19 12.57
C ALA A 22 23.06 2.24 11.45
N GLU A 23 21.97 2.95 11.17
CA GLU A 23 21.92 4.00 10.15
C GLU A 23 22.11 5.41 10.72
N GLY A 24 22.31 5.55 12.04
CA GLY A 24 22.40 6.85 12.71
C GLY A 24 21.10 7.67 12.63
N LEU A 25 19.97 7.02 12.39
CA LEU A 25 18.66 7.63 12.24
C LEU A 25 17.85 7.52 13.54
N SER A 26 16.92 8.45 13.73
CA SER A 26 15.85 8.25 14.71
C SER A 26 14.91 7.14 14.23
N LEU A 27 14.25 6.44 15.17
CA LEU A 27 13.28 5.40 14.85
C LEU A 27 12.18 5.91 13.90
N ARG A 28 11.73 7.15 14.10
CA ARG A 28 10.77 7.83 13.23
C ARG A 28 11.31 8.03 11.80
N ALA A 29 12.55 8.51 11.66
CA ALA A 29 13.17 8.73 10.36
C ALA A 29 13.40 7.40 9.62
N CYS A 30 13.80 6.36 10.34
CA CYS A 30 13.93 5.01 9.81
C CYS A 30 12.57 4.48 9.28
N LEU A 31 11.49 4.67 10.04
CA LEU A 31 10.13 4.30 9.62
C LEU A 31 9.64 5.09 8.39
N ILE A 32 9.89 6.40 8.32
CA ILE A 32 9.53 7.22 7.15
C ILE A 32 10.27 6.74 5.90
N ARG A 33 11.57 6.44 6.01
CA ARG A 33 12.37 5.90 4.91
C ARG A 33 11.88 4.51 4.47
N LEU A 34 11.58 3.64 5.42
CA LEU A 34 11.01 2.31 5.14
C LEU A 34 9.65 2.43 4.45
N ALA A 35 8.79 3.35 4.87
CA ALA A 35 7.51 3.59 4.20
C ALA A 35 7.69 4.11 2.76
N GLY A 36 8.64 5.04 2.54
CA GLY A 36 8.95 5.56 1.20
C GLY A 36 9.51 4.50 0.25
N THR A 37 10.34 3.58 0.77
CA THR A 37 10.87 2.45 -0.02
C THR A 37 9.84 1.35 -0.23
N ALA A 38 9.00 1.04 0.76
CA ALA A 38 7.91 0.06 0.62
C ALA A 38 6.82 0.51 -0.36
N GLY A 39 6.51 1.81 -0.42
CA GLY A 39 5.60 2.36 -1.44
C GLY A 39 6.15 2.26 -2.86
N THR A 40 7.49 2.24 -3.01
CA THR A 40 8.17 2.13 -4.31
C THR A 40 8.45 0.67 -4.69
N ALA A 41 8.68 -0.21 -3.71
CA ALA A 41 8.90 -1.64 -3.89
C ALA A 41 7.61 -2.48 -3.88
N GLY A 42 6.45 -1.85 -3.64
CA GLY A 42 5.17 -2.50 -3.38
C GLY A 42 4.20 -2.56 -4.56
N MET A 43 4.54 -2.05 -5.75
CA MET A 43 3.75 -2.36 -6.94
C MET A 43 4.52 -3.34 -7.83
N PRO A 44 4.38 -4.66 -7.61
CA PRO A 44 4.74 -5.61 -8.65
C PRO A 44 3.73 -5.41 -9.79
N PRO A 45 4.14 -5.12 -11.05
CA PRO A 45 3.24 -5.11 -12.21
C PRO A 45 2.72 -6.51 -12.58
N ALA A 46 2.73 -7.46 -11.65
CA ALA A 46 2.47 -8.88 -11.87
C ALA A 46 1.37 -9.45 -10.95
N SER A 47 0.57 -8.61 -10.29
CA SER A 47 -0.52 -9.07 -9.41
C SER A 47 -1.87 -9.16 -10.15
N ALA A 48 -2.21 -8.18 -10.98
CA ALA A 48 -3.49 -8.14 -11.68
C ALA A 48 -3.62 -9.29 -12.69
N GLU A 49 -2.58 -9.55 -13.48
CA GLU A 49 -2.56 -10.65 -14.46
C GLU A 49 -2.60 -12.01 -13.76
N ARG A 50 -1.77 -12.25 -12.74
CA ARG A 50 -1.81 -13.51 -11.97
C ARG A 50 -3.12 -13.70 -11.20
N ALA A 51 -3.72 -12.63 -10.69
CA ALA A 51 -5.04 -12.69 -10.08
C ALA A 51 -6.13 -12.99 -11.12
N CYS A 52 -6.05 -12.40 -12.31
CA CYS A 52 -6.95 -12.73 -13.42
C CYS A 52 -6.78 -14.18 -13.87
N GLU A 53 -5.56 -14.70 -13.97
CA GLU A 53 -5.30 -16.11 -14.29
C GLU A 53 -5.84 -17.06 -13.22
N ALA A 54 -5.63 -16.76 -11.94
CA ALA A 54 -6.15 -17.56 -10.83
C ALA A 54 -7.70 -17.53 -10.80
N LEU A 55 -8.30 -16.37 -11.05
CA LEU A 55 -9.76 -16.23 -11.14
C LEU A 55 -10.30 -16.95 -12.40
N HIS A 56 -9.62 -16.84 -13.54
CA HIS A 56 -9.98 -17.55 -14.76
C HIS A 56 -9.97 -19.07 -14.56
N ALA A 57 -8.91 -19.60 -13.93
CA ALA A 57 -8.80 -21.01 -13.60
C ALA A 57 -9.86 -21.48 -12.58
N TRP A 58 -10.30 -20.58 -11.69
CA TRP A 58 -11.25 -20.92 -10.62
C TRP A 58 -12.72 -20.80 -11.02
N ASN A 59 -13.10 -19.81 -11.83
CA ASN A 59 -14.51 -19.53 -12.17
C ASN A 59 -14.74 -19.09 -13.63
N GLY A 60 -13.70 -19.11 -14.47
CA GLY A 60 -13.79 -18.68 -15.87
C GLY A 60 -13.74 -17.17 -16.08
N TYR A 61 -13.42 -16.38 -15.05
CA TYR A 61 -13.34 -14.92 -15.15
C TYR A 61 -12.32 -14.48 -16.22
N ALA A 62 -12.84 -13.93 -17.31
CA ALA A 62 -12.06 -13.37 -18.42
C ALA A 62 -12.71 -12.04 -18.84
N PRO A 63 -12.52 -10.97 -18.05
CA PRO A 63 -13.13 -9.68 -18.34
C PRO A 63 -12.60 -9.15 -19.67
N THR A 64 -13.50 -8.62 -20.49
CA THR A 64 -13.15 -7.96 -21.74
C THR A 64 -12.35 -6.69 -21.45
N THR A 65 -11.57 -6.22 -22.43
CA THR A 65 -10.81 -4.96 -22.31
C THR A 65 -11.71 -3.76 -21.97
N ALA A 66 -12.97 -3.78 -22.39
CA ALA A 66 -13.94 -2.74 -22.06
C ALA A 66 -14.36 -2.78 -20.58
N GLU A 67 -14.54 -3.97 -20.02
CA GLU A 67 -14.90 -4.17 -18.62
C GLU A 67 -13.72 -3.84 -17.70
N GLN A 68 -12.50 -4.22 -18.05
CA GLN A 68 -11.29 -3.83 -17.33
C GLN A 68 -11.18 -2.30 -17.23
N ARG A 69 -11.31 -1.59 -18.36
CA ARG A 69 -11.30 -0.11 -18.38
C ARG A 69 -12.45 0.53 -17.61
N ALA A 70 -13.58 -0.15 -17.46
CA ALA A 70 -14.67 0.31 -16.62
C ALA A 70 -14.35 0.14 -15.13
N LEU A 71 -13.77 -1.00 -14.75
CA LEU A 71 -13.30 -1.25 -13.38
C LEU A 71 -12.18 -0.29 -12.98
N ASP A 72 -11.21 -0.04 -13.85
CA ASP A 72 -10.09 0.87 -13.57
C ASP A 72 -10.61 2.29 -13.28
N ARG A 73 -11.52 2.80 -14.13
CA ARG A 73 -12.17 4.11 -13.92
C ARG A 73 -12.96 4.16 -12.61
N GLU A 74 -13.57 3.05 -12.22
CA GLU A 74 -14.31 2.96 -10.96
C GLU A 74 -13.37 2.95 -9.75
N LEU A 75 -12.25 2.24 -9.84
CA LEU A 75 -11.19 2.25 -8.83
C LEU A 75 -10.61 3.66 -8.65
N ASP A 76 -10.27 4.34 -9.73
CA ASP A 76 -9.77 5.72 -9.72
C ASP A 76 -10.77 6.68 -9.05
N ARG A 77 -12.06 6.56 -9.41
CA ARG A 77 -13.13 7.37 -8.80
C ARG A 77 -13.22 7.15 -7.29
N ARG A 78 -13.13 5.91 -6.82
CA ARG A 78 -13.22 5.56 -5.39
C ARG A 78 -11.98 6.00 -4.62
N LEU A 79 -10.79 5.88 -5.21
CA LEU A 79 -9.54 6.38 -4.62
C LEU A 79 -9.58 7.89 -4.46
N ALA A 80 -9.95 8.63 -5.51
CA ALA A 80 -10.12 10.08 -5.45
C ALA A 80 -11.16 10.52 -4.42
N ALA A 81 -12.27 9.78 -4.29
CA ALA A 81 -13.28 10.05 -3.27
C ALA A 81 -12.74 9.83 -1.84
N HIS A 82 -11.90 8.82 -1.63
CA HIS A 82 -11.30 8.54 -0.32
C HIS A 82 -10.23 9.58 0.05
N GLU A 83 -9.44 10.05 -0.92
CA GLU A 83 -8.48 11.15 -0.74
C GLU A 83 -9.19 12.45 -0.37
N ALA A 84 -10.32 12.76 -1.01
CA ALA A 84 -11.14 13.92 -0.68
C ALA A 84 -11.76 13.83 0.73
N GLN A 85 -12.17 12.63 1.16
CA GLN A 85 -12.69 12.40 2.51
C GLN A 85 -11.60 12.50 3.59
N GLY A 86 -10.38 12.07 3.29
CA GLY A 86 -9.21 12.29 4.16
C GLY A 86 -8.88 13.78 4.32
N SER A 87 -9.03 14.57 3.25
CA SER A 87 -8.83 16.02 3.28
C SER A 87 -9.94 16.77 4.05
N ALA A 88 -11.19 16.30 4.01
CA ALA A 88 -12.32 16.91 4.72
C ALA A 88 -12.33 16.63 6.24
N ARG A 89 -11.63 15.58 6.70
CA ARG A 89 -11.51 15.24 8.12
C ARG A 89 -10.32 15.91 8.83
N ALA A 90 -9.47 16.58 8.05
CA ALA A 90 -8.24 17.23 8.51
C ALA A 90 -8.30 18.77 8.52
N GLY A 91 -9.43 19.37 8.15
CA GLY A 91 -9.73 20.80 8.27
C GLY A 91 -10.78 21.05 9.35
#